data_AF-X1CB68-F1
#
_entry.id   AF-X1CB68-F1
#
_cell.length_a   1.000
_cell.length_b   1.000
_cell.length_c   1.000
_cell.angle_alpha   90.00
_cell.angle_beta   90.00
_cell.angle_gamma   90.00
#
_symmetry.space_group_name_H-M   'P 1'
#
loop_
_entity.id
_entity.type
_entity.pdbx_description
1 polymer ?
#
loop_
_entity_poly.entity_id
_entity_poly.type
_entity_poly.pdbx_seq_one_letter_code
_entity_poly.pdbx_strand_id
1 'polypeptide(L)'
;ISNISINDEVYGICMTGCDNNILRNNEIRRCGIGIWLLGNCDNNRFNGNKFINNSHAGVKLGQDTNNTFSYNLFKNNQDYGIYLMSWSEGNLIYKNIFLNNLEHAFDETDANFWDNGVLGNFWDDYTGFDLNGDGIGDSPYNVSGSFPNQDRYPLLAIPAPEITINSPIPNQIIGSTAPSYDLSITGFYDSIWYTLDGGITNYTASGLTGIINQAAWSALSDGIITIDFYTSNSSGMEGSAQVMVIKDSSEEPPSTLPGIPGYDLYLLIGALSIVLALIIRKRSKS
;
A
#
# COMPACT_ATOMS: atom_id res chain seq x y z
N ILE A 1 8.86 6.04 -5.17
CA ILE A 1 7.94 7.20 -5.12
C ILE A 1 6.59 6.71 -4.61
N SER A 2 6.01 7.35 -3.58
CA SER A 2 4.72 6.88 -3.06
C SER A 2 3.85 7.98 -2.48
N ASN A 3 2.52 7.78 -2.57
CA ASN A 3 1.50 8.64 -1.96
C ASN A 3 1.53 10.09 -2.47
N ILE A 4 1.83 10.30 -3.76
CA ILE A 4 1.77 11.63 -4.38
C ILE A 4 0.61 11.75 -5.36
N SER A 5 0.08 12.96 -5.52
CA SER A 5 -0.89 13.30 -6.57
C SER A 5 -0.23 14.26 -7.56
N ILE A 6 -0.27 13.92 -8.85
CA ILE A 6 0.22 14.76 -9.96
C ILE A 6 -0.93 14.98 -10.93
N ASN A 7 -1.08 16.21 -11.44
CA ASN A 7 -2.19 16.55 -12.31
C ASN A 7 -1.84 17.64 -13.32
N ASP A 8 -2.48 17.58 -14.49
CA ASP A 8 -2.49 18.63 -15.51
C ASP A 8 -1.10 18.93 -16.13
N GLU A 9 -0.24 17.90 -16.24
CA GLU A 9 1.11 17.97 -16.79
C GLU A 9 1.23 17.31 -18.17
N VAL A 10 2.26 17.65 -18.97
CA VAL A 10 2.52 16.91 -20.22
C VAL A 10 2.92 15.46 -19.92
N TYR A 11 3.81 15.29 -18.94
CA TYR A 11 4.21 13.99 -18.40
C TYR A 11 4.07 14.03 -16.88
N GLY A 12 3.34 13.07 -16.29
CA GLY A 12 3.22 13.00 -14.84
C GLY A 12 4.55 12.64 -14.18
N ILE A 13 5.10 11.48 -14.53
CA ILE A 13 6.45 11.06 -14.14
C ILE A 13 7.21 10.61 -15.39
N CYS A 14 8.45 11.08 -15.51
CA CYS A 14 9.38 10.69 -16.56
C CYS A 14 10.56 9.95 -15.91
N MET A 15 10.86 8.74 -16.38
CA MET A 15 11.94 7.89 -15.88
C MET A 15 12.95 7.60 -17.00
N THR A 16 14.24 7.63 -16.69
CA THR A 16 15.31 7.33 -17.65
C THR A 16 16.49 6.72 -16.90
N GLY A 17 16.96 5.54 -17.31
CA GLY A 17 18.10 4.88 -16.64
C GLY A 17 17.84 4.52 -15.17
N CYS A 18 16.58 4.26 -14.79
CA CYS A 18 16.16 4.12 -13.41
C CYS A 18 15.70 2.69 -13.12
N ASP A 19 16.55 1.90 -12.44
CA ASP A 19 16.26 0.50 -12.14
C ASP A 19 15.91 0.24 -10.67
N ASN A 20 15.22 -0.87 -10.40
CA ASN A 20 14.96 -1.38 -9.05
C ASN A 20 14.16 -0.42 -8.15
N ASN A 21 13.26 0.37 -8.73
CA ASN A 21 12.43 1.31 -7.98
C ASN A 21 11.04 0.75 -7.68
N ILE A 22 10.45 1.25 -6.59
CA ILE A 22 9.06 0.99 -6.24
C ILE A 22 8.27 2.29 -6.36
N LEU A 23 7.24 2.26 -7.21
CA LEU A 23 6.26 3.32 -7.37
C LEU A 23 4.91 2.80 -6.91
N ARG A 24 4.41 3.34 -5.79
CA ARG A 24 3.17 2.83 -5.20
C ARG A 24 2.19 3.90 -4.74
N ASN A 25 0.90 3.63 -4.88
CA ASN A 25 -0.17 4.48 -4.35
C ASN A 25 -0.08 5.95 -4.82
N ASN A 26 0.37 6.18 -6.05
CA ASN A 26 0.38 7.51 -6.65
C ASN A 26 -0.89 7.72 -7.47
N GLU A 27 -1.40 8.95 -7.51
CA GLU A 27 -2.53 9.33 -8.34
C GLU A 27 -2.06 10.33 -9.41
N ILE A 28 -2.09 9.92 -10.67
CA ILE A 28 -1.65 10.71 -11.80
C ILE A 28 -2.82 10.89 -12.76
N ARG A 29 -3.27 12.15 -12.92
CA ARG A 29 -4.52 12.44 -13.63
C ARG A 29 -4.43 13.63 -14.57
N ARG A 30 -5.19 13.59 -15.67
CA ARG A 30 -5.26 14.68 -16.65
C ARG A 30 -3.89 15.11 -17.19
N CYS A 31 -2.92 14.19 -17.22
CA CYS A 31 -1.65 14.43 -17.86
C CYS A 31 -1.68 14.00 -19.33
N GLY A 32 -0.68 14.36 -20.13
CA GLY A 32 -0.49 13.78 -21.46
C GLY A 32 -0.23 12.27 -21.36
N ILE A 33 0.92 11.92 -20.79
CA ILE A 33 1.23 10.55 -20.36
C ILE A 33 1.36 10.54 -18.83
N GLY A 34 0.75 9.58 -18.16
CA GLY A 34 0.84 9.45 -16.72
C GLY A 34 2.26 9.14 -16.27
N ILE A 35 2.83 8.00 -16.70
CA ILE A 35 4.25 7.69 -16.54
C ILE A 35 4.84 7.29 -17.88
N TRP A 36 5.97 7.89 -18.23
CA TRP A 36 6.78 7.46 -19.36
C TRP A 36 8.13 6.93 -18.87
N LEU A 37 8.44 5.67 -19.19
CA LEU A 37 9.78 5.10 -19.08
C LEU A 37 10.47 5.28 -20.45
N LEU A 38 11.61 5.96 -20.45
CA LEU A 38 12.35 6.32 -21.66
C LEU A 38 13.69 5.58 -21.70
N GLY A 39 13.62 4.25 -21.68
CA GLY A 39 14.74 3.38 -21.91
C GLY A 39 15.60 3.11 -20.69
N ASN A 40 16.02 1.84 -20.58
CA ASN A 40 16.84 1.32 -19.50
C ASN A 40 16.25 1.64 -18.11
N CYS A 41 14.93 1.54 -17.96
CA CYS A 41 14.25 1.56 -16.67
C CYS A 41 13.75 0.16 -16.35
N ASP A 42 14.62 -0.69 -15.86
CA ASP A 42 14.37 -2.12 -15.70
C ASP A 42 14.08 -2.51 -14.25
N ASN A 43 13.40 -3.64 -14.04
CA ASN A 43 13.18 -4.22 -12.72
C ASN A 43 12.43 -3.29 -11.73
N ASN A 44 11.58 -2.40 -12.23
CA ASN A 44 10.76 -1.52 -11.38
C ASN A 44 9.40 -2.18 -11.05
N ARG A 45 8.83 -1.80 -9.91
CA ARG A 45 7.51 -2.26 -9.46
C ARG A 45 6.53 -1.09 -9.32
N PHE A 46 5.45 -1.16 -10.08
CA PHE A 46 4.35 -0.20 -10.07
C PHE A 46 3.13 -0.87 -9.42
N ASN A 47 2.76 -0.42 -8.21
CA ASN A 47 1.71 -1.05 -7.42
C ASN A 47 0.67 -0.07 -6.87
N GLY A 48 -0.62 -0.33 -7.06
CA GLY A 48 -1.67 0.50 -6.45
C GLY A 48 -1.75 1.94 -6.98
N ASN A 49 -1.15 2.24 -8.14
CA ASN A 49 -1.21 3.58 -8.73
C ASN A 49 -2.52 3.79 -9.50
N LYS A 50 -2.98 5.04 -9.57
CA LYS A 50 -4.16 5.44 -10.36
C LYS A 50 -3.74 6.32 -11.53
N PHE A 51 -4.09 5.91 -12.74
CA PHE A 51 -3.86 6.65 -13.99
C PHE A 51 -5.21 7.03 -14.60
N ILE A 52 -5.64 8.28 -14.39
CA ILE A 52 -7.02 8.69 -14.64
C ILE A 52 -7.10 9.86 -15.63
N ASN A 53 -7.91 9.73 -16.68
CA ASN A 53 -8.17 10.81 -17.65
C ASN A 53 -6.89 11.36 -18.31
N ASN A 54 -5.84 10.57 -18.52
CA ASN A 54 -4.67 11.06 -19.25
C ASN A 54 -4.97 11.12 -20.74
N SER A 55 -4.49 12.15 -21.44
CA SER A 55 -4.88 12.44 -22.82
C SER A 55 -4.20 11.56 -23.87
N HIS A 56 -3.25 10.72 -23.46
CA HIS A 56 -2.66 9.68 -24.30
C HIS A 56 -2.66 8.36 -23.53
N ALA A 57 -1.65 8.12 -22.68
CA ALA A 57 -1.50 6.84 -21.98
C ALA A 57 -1.44 7.02 -20.46
N GLY A 58 -1.96 6.05 -19.71
CA GLY A 58 -1.69 5.95 -18.28
C GLY A 58 -0.21 5.67 -18.02
N VAL A 59 0.33 4.65 -18.71
CA VAL A 59 1.74 4.29 -18.69
C VAL A 59 2.25 3.99 -20.10
N LYS A 60 3.46 4.43 -20.43
CA LYS A 60 4.16 4.13 -21.67
C LYS A 60 5.58 3.63 -21.40
N LEU A 61 5.98 2.52 -22.02
CA LEU A 61 7.33 1.95 -21.95
C LEU A 61 8.02 2.04 -23.31
N GLY A 62 9.30 2.35 -23.33
CA GLY A 62 10.11 2.41 -24.54
C GLY A 62 11.52 1.90 -24.28
N GLN A 63 11.75 0.61 -24.59
CA GLN A 63 13.01 -0.11 -24.33
C GLN A 63 13.25 -0.36 -22.84
N ASP A 64 12.20 -0.79 -22.14
CA ASP A 64 12.22 -1.05 -20.69
C ASP A 64 11.72 -2.46 -20.40
N THR A 65 12.48 -3.20 -19.60
CA THR A 65 12.33 -4.64 -19.44
C THR A 65 12.11 -5.06 -17.99
N ASN A 66 11.49 -6.23 -17.81
CA ASN A 66 11.35 -6.86 -16.49
C ASN A 66 10.66 -5.99 -15.43
N ASN A 67 9.79 -5.05 -15.84
CA ASN A 67 8.99 -4.26 -14.91
C ASN A 67 7.71 -5.02 -14.53
N THR A 68 7.23 -4.78 -13.32
CA THR A 68 5.99 -5.38 -12.81
C THR A 68 4.92 -4.32 -12.54
N PHE A 69 3.77 -4.45 -13.19
CA PHE A 69 2.58 -3.63 -12.97
C PHE A 69 1.51 -4.49 -12.31
N SER A 70 1.13 -4.15 -11.08
CA SER A 70 0.08 -4.88 -10.37
C SER A 70 -0.83 -4.00 -9.53
N TYR A 71 -2.12 -4.32 -9.46
CA TYR A 71 -3.11 -3.54 -8.71
C TYR A 71 -3.20 -2.07 -9.09
N ASN A 72 -2.78 -1.69 -10.31
CA ASN A 72 -2.95 -0.32 -10.78
C ASN A 72 -4.35 -0.15 -11.40
N LEU A 73 -4.92 1.04 -11.26
CA LEU A 73 -6.14 1.46 -11.90
C LEU A 73 -5.82 2.31 -13.13
N PHE A 74 -6.18 1.82 -14.31
CA PHE A 74 -6.12 2.58 -15.57
C PHE A 74 -7.54 2.94 -15.98
N LYS A 75 -7.91 4.21 -15.88
CA LYS A 75 -9.28 4.65 -16.10
C LYS A 75 -9.39 5.86 -17.03
N ASN A 76 -10.28 5.77 -18.02
CA ASN A 76 -10.62 6.88 -18.91
C ASN A 76 -9.41 7.52 -19.64
N ASN A 77 -8.34 6.76 -19.89
CA ASN A 77 -7.21 7.29 -20.66
C ASN A 77 -7.59 7.31 -22.16
N GLN A 78 -7.26 8.41 -22.84
CA GLN A 78 -7.86 8.74 -24.14
C GLN A 78 -7.32 7.92 -25.30
N ASP A 79 -6.08 7.41 -25.21
CA ASP A 79 -5.54 6.48 -26.21
C ASP A 79 -5.35 5.10 -25.60
N TYR A 80 -4.55 4.97 -24.53
CA TYR A 80 -4.17 3.68 -23.95
C TYR A 80 -4.25 3.68 -22.41
N GLY A 81 -4.68 2.58 -21.80
CA GLY A 81 -4.39 2.34 -20.38
C GLY A 81 -2.87 2.20 -20.18
N ILE A 82 -2.28 1.22 -20.85
CA ILE A 82 -0.84 0.99 -20.91
C ILE A 82 -0.38 0.73 -22.35
N TYR A 83 0.77 1.27 -22.74
CA TYR A 83 1.37 1.05 -24.06
C TYR A 83 2.82 0.58 -23.93
N LEU A 84 3.07 -0.64 -24.40
CA LEU A 84 4.38 -1.28 -24.46
C LEU A 84 4.93 -1.19 -25.88
N MET A 85 5.89 -0.28 -26.09
CA MET A 85 6.55 -0.15 -27.39
C MET A 85 7.52 -1.29 -27.64
N SER A 86 7.91 -1.46 -28.90
CA SER A 86 8.97 -2.34 -29.36
C SER A 86 10.19 -2.36 -28.41
N TRP A 87 10.73 -3.55 -28.18
CA TRP A 87 11.85 -3.84 -27.26
C TRP A 87 11.57 -3.63 -25.76
N SER A 88 10.32 -3.39 -25.36
CA SER A 88 9.90 -3.41 -23.95
C SER A 88 9.40 -4.82 -23.61
N GLU A 89 10.31 -5.70 -23.22
CA GLU A 89 10.07 -7.15 -23.11
C GLU A 89 10.18 -7.66 -21.67
N GLY A 90 9.59 -8.82 -21.39
CA GLY A 90 9.64 -9.47 -20.07
C GLY A 90 8.88 -8.73 -18.97
N ASN A 91 8.03 -7.76 -19.32
CA ASN A 91 7.21 -7.05 -18.34
C ASN A 91 6.03 -7.93 -17.91
N LEU A 92 5.68 -7.85 -16.62
CA LEU A 92 4.61 -8.63 -16.00
C LEU A 92 3.46 -7.71 -15.54
N ILE A 93 2.28 -7.91 -16.12
CA ILE A 93 1.09 -7.08 -15.92
C ILE A 93 -0.06 -7.98 -15.44
N TYR A 94 -0.41 -7.91 -14.15
CA TYR A 94 -1.45 -8.75 -13.55
C TYR A 94 -2.16 -8.03 -12.39
N LYS A 95 -3.40 -8.43 -12.08
CA LYS A 95 -4.28 -7.80 -11.08
C LYS A 95 -4.48 -6.30 -11.28
N ASN A 96 -4.30 -5.76 -12.48
CA ASN A 96 -4.64 -4.37 -12.77
C ASN A 96 -6.12 -4.26 -13.16
N ILE A 97 -6.64 -3.03 -13.11
CA ILE A 97 -8.03 -2.72 -13.43
C ILE A 97 -8.03 -1.76 -14.62
N PHE A 98 -8.55 -2.19 -15.76
CA PHE A 98 -8.73 -1.36 -16.95
C PHE A 98 -10.21 -1.00 -17.09
N LEU A 99 -10.52 0.29 -16.98
CA LEU A 99 -11.89 0.81 -17.07
C LEU A 99 -11.99 1.92 -18.11
N ASN A 100 -12.83 1.74 -19.13
CA ASN A 100 -13.22 2.80 -20.07
C ASN A 100 -12.03 3.55 -20.70
N ASN A 101 -10.89 2.89 -20.90
CA ASN A 101 -9.81 3.43 -21.74
C ASN A 101 -10.19 3.20 -23.20
N LEU A 102 -9.73 4.05 -24.13
CA LEU A 102 -10.01 3.84 -25.56
C LEU A 102 -9.49 2.48 -26.02
N GLU A 103 -8.21 2.22 -25.77
CA GLU A 103 -7.63 0.89 -25.77
C GLU A 103 -7.12 0.58 -24.36
N HIS A 104 -7.48 -0.58 -23.79
CA HIS A 104 -7.03 -0.93 -22.45
C HIS A 104 -5.52 -1.13 -22.37
N ALA A 105 -4.98 -1.82 -23.37
CA ALA A 105 -3.57 -2.14 -23.47
C ALA A 105 -3.15 -2.25 -24.94
N PHE A 106 -1.94 -1.83 -25.26
CA PHE A 106 -1.33 -2.05 -26.56
C PHE A 106 0.10 -2.60 -26.39
N ASP A 107 0.39 -3.74 -27.00
CA ASP A 107 1.68 -4.44 -26.88
C ASP A 107 2.31 -4.72 -28.25
N GLU A 108 3.45 -4.11 -28.51
CA GLU A 108 4.17 -4.30 -29.77
C GLU A 108 5.11 -5.50 -29.80
N THR A 109 5.24 -6.24 -28.69
CA THR A 109 6.17 -7.37 -28.55
C THR A 109 5.42 -8.68 -28.33
N ASP A 110 6.10 -9.83 -28.38
CA ASP A 110 5.55 -11.16 -28.06
C ASP A 110 6.08 -11.73 -26.73
N ALA A 111 6.77 -10.90 -25.94
CA ALA A 111 7.57 -11.33 -24.79
C ALA A 111 7.11 -10.73 -23.45
N ASN A 112 5.94 -10.09 -23.39
CA ASN A 112 5.34 -9.61 -22.15
C ASN A 112 4.26 -10.58 -21.64
N PHE A 113 4.02 -10.53 -20.34
CA PHE A 113 3.08 -11.41 -19.65
C PHE A 113 1.91 -10.61 -19.09
N TRP A 114 0.70 -10.96 -19.50
CA TRP A 114 -0.54 -10.31 -19.07
C TRP A 114 -1.29 -11.08 -17.98
N ASP A 115 -0.64 -12.10 -17.43
CA ASP A 115 -1.06 -12.87 -16.27
C ASP A 115 0.16 -13.45 -15.56
N ASN A 116 0.02 -13.85 -14.30
CA ASN A 116 1.12 -14.48 -13.54
C ASN A 116 1.07 -16.02 -13.53
N GLY A 117 0.31 -16.62 -14.45
CA GLY A 117 0.05 -18.06 -14.49
C GLY A 117 -1.08 -18.53 -13.56
N VAL A 118 -1.65 -17.65 -12.75
CA VAL A 118 -2.77 -17.94 -11.83
C VAL A 118 -3.87 -16.89 -11.94
N LEU A 119 -3.50 -15.62 -12.05
CA LEU A 119 -4.40 -14.48 -12.08
C LEU A 119 -3.93 -13.47 -13.13
N GLY A 120 -4.89 -12.94 -13.87
CA GLY A 120 -4.76 -11.89 -14.86
C GLY A 120 -5.22 -10.55 -14.34
N ASN A 121 -5.74 -9.72 -15.24
CA ASN A 121 -6.25 -8.37 -15.02
C ASN A 121 -7.77 -8.35 -15.12
N PHE A 122 -8.38 -7.31 -14.58
CA PHE A 122 -9.79 -6.98 -14.80
C PHE A 122 -9.92 -6.04 -15.99
N TRP A 123 -10.79 -6.39 -16.94
CA TRP A 123 -11.08 -5.60 -18.14
C TRP A 123 -12.59 -5.36 -18.18
N ASP A 124 -13.04 -4.10 -18.28
CA ASP A 124 -14.48 -3.81 -18.25
C ASP A 124 -15.24 -4.19 -19.53
N ASP A 125 -14.52 -4.49 -20.60
CA ASP A 125 -15.02 -5.05 -21.86
C ASP A 125 -14.95 -6.58 -21.92
N TYR A 126 -14.43 -7.27 -20.89
CA TYR A 126 -14.37 -8.72 -20.87
C TYR A 126 -15.77 -9.34 -20.75
N THR A 127 -16.07 -10.25 -21.67
CA THR A 127 -17.40 -10.88 -21.79
C THR A 127 -17.35 -12.41 -21.66
N GLY A 128 -16.22 -12.96 -21.22
CA GLY A 128 -16.07 -14.39 -21.00
C GLY A 128 -16.89 -14.91 -19.83
N PHE A 129 -17.02 -16.23 -19.76
CA PHE A 129 -17.76 -16.92 -18.72
C PHE A 129 -16.81 -17.50 -17.68
N ASP A 130 -17.34 -17.74 -16.48
CA ASP A 130 -16.72 -18.54 -15.44
C ASP A 130 -17.66 -19.71 -15.12
N LEU A 131 -17.35 -20.85 -15.73
CA LEU A 131 -18.13 -22.08 -15.61
C LEU A 131 -17.78 -22.86 -14.34
N ASN A 132 -16.61 -22.62 -13.76
CA ASN A 132 -16.11 -23.35 -12.60
C ASN A 132 -16.42 -22.62 -11.27
N GLY A 133 -16.80 -21.35 -11.33
CA GLY A 133 -17.18 -20.49 -10.22
C GLY A 133 -16.01 -19.94 -9.39
N ASP A 134 -14.79 -19.90 -9.93
CA ASP A 134 -13.58 -19.46 -9.21
C ASP A 134 -13.31 -17.94 -9.30
N GLY A 135 -14.13 -17.21 -10.05
CA GLY A 135 -14.01 -15.76 -10.27
C GLY A 135 -13.02 -15.36 -11.36
N ILE A 136 -12.46 -16.33 -12.09
CA ILE A 136 -11.57 -16.16 -13.22
C ILE A 136 -12.31 -16.57 -14.50
N GLY A 137 -12.13 -15.80 -15.56
CA GLY A 137 -12.70 -16.11 -16.85
C GLY A 137 -12.05 -17.33 -17.52
N ASP A 138 -12.85 -18.27 -18.00
CA ASP A 138 -12.41 -19.50 -18.66
C ASP A 138 -11.89 -19.29 -20.11
N SER A 139 -12.07 -18.09 -20.67
CA SER A 139 -11.57 -17.72 -22.00
C SER A 139 -10.53 -16.60 -21.89
N PRO A 140 -9.39 -16.68 -22.59
CA PRO A 140 -8.41 -15.61 -22.56
C PRO A 140 -8.96 -14.27 -23.07
N TYR A 141 -8.44 -13.18 -22.52
CA TYR A 141 -8.61 -11.84 -23.09
C TYR A 141 -7.44 -11.54 -24.04
N ASN A 142 -7.75 -11.15 -25.28
CA ASN A 142 -6.72 -10.79 -26.27
C ASN A 142 -6.26 -9.35 -26.04
N VAL A 143 -4.96 -9.14 -25.95
CA VAL A 143 -4.38 -7.80 -25.84
C VAL A 143 -4.14 -7.25 -27.25
N SER A 144 -4.61 -6.02 -27.51
CA SER A 144 -4.36 -5.32 -28.76
C SER A 144 -2.85 -5.16 -29.00
N GLY A 145 -2.40 -5.31 -30.25
CA GLY A 145 -0.96 -5.24 -30.51
C GLY A 145 -0.52 -5.86 -31.83
N SER A 146 0.79 -5.93 -32.00
CA SER A 146 1.44 -6.54 -33.18
C SER A 146 1.46 -8.07 -33.13
N PHE A 147 1.27 -8.65 -31.94
CA PHE A 147 1.37 -10.08 -31.66
C PHE A 147 0.15 -10.55 -30.86
N PRO A 148 -0.20 -11.85 -30.91
CA PRO A 148 -1.39 -12.38 -30.26
C PRO A 148 -1.17 -12.62 -28.75
N ASN A 149 -0.79 -11.58 -28.02
CA ASN A 149 -0.63 -11.66 -26.56
C ASN A 149 -1.98 -11.78 -25.89
N GLN A 150 -2.00 -12.53 -24.79
CA GLN A 150 -3.23 -12.83 -24.07
C GLN A 150 -3.02 -12.75 -22.57
N ASP A 151 -4.04 -12.25 -21.89
CA ASP A 151 -4.29 -12.54 -20.49
C ASP A 151 -5.11 -13.84 -20.43
N ARG A 152 -4.50 -14.91 -19.92
CA ARG A 152 -5.15 -16.24 -19.89
C ARG A 152 -6.05 -16.45 -18.68
N TYR A 153 -5.99 -15.55 -17.70
CA TYR A 153 -6.76 -15.67 -16.46
C TYR A 153 -7.48 -14.35 -16.12
N PRO A 154 -8.33 -13.80 -17.02
CA PRO A 154 -8.98 -12.51 -16.78
C PRO A 154 -9.85 -12.56 -15.51
N LEU A 155 -9.83 -11.49 -14.72
CA LEU A 155 -10.65 -11.40 -13.51
C LEU A 155 -12.07 -10.94 -13.86
N LEU A 156 -13.08 -11.58 -13.29
CA LEU A 156 -14.50 -11.19 -13.47
C LEU A 156 -14.99 -10.13 -12.49
N ALA A 157 -14.21 -9.86 -11.44
CA ALA A 157 -14.48 -8.81 -10.49
C ALA A 157 -13.22 -7.98 -10.24
N ILE A 158 -13.42 -6.73 -9.86
CA ILE A 158 -12.33 -5.86 -9.45
C ILE A 158 -11.61 -6.50 -8.26
N PRO A 159 -10.27 -6.66 -8.29
CA PRO A 159 -9.54 -7.22 -7.16
C PRO A 159 -9.67 -6.31 -5.93
N ALA A 160 -9.99 -6.91 -4.79
CA ALA A 160 -9.99 -6.20 -3.52
C ALA A 160 -8.56 -5.82 -3.10
N PRO A 161 -8.39 -4.67 -2.41
CA PRO A 161 -7.12 -4.36 -1.76
C PRO A 161 -6.78 -5.39 -0.68
N GLU A 162 -5.52 -5.76 -0.55
CA GLU A 162 -5.04 -6.76 0.41
C GLU A 162 -4.31 -6.06 1.56
N ILE A 163 -4.70 -6.35 2.81
CA ILE A 163 -4.08 -5.80 4.01
C ILE A 163 -3.14 -6.83 4.62
N THR A 164 -1.92 -6.42 4.94
CA THR A 164 -0.98 -7.13 5.78
C THR A 164 -0.79 -6.36 7.08
N ILE A 165 -0.93 -7.04 8.22
CA ILE A 165 -0.68 -6.47 9.54
C ILE A 165 0.76 -6.82 9.93
N ASN A 166 1.63 -5.81 9.94
CA ASN A 166 3.03 -5.96 10.35
C ASN A 166 3.16 -5.91 11.89
N SER A 167 2.30 -5.10 12.53
CA SER A 167 2.15 -4.99 13.99
C SER A 167 0.74 -4.55 14.33
N PRO A 168 0.14 -5.02 15.44
CA PRO A 168 0.70 -6.00 16.39
C PRO A 168 0.78 -7.41 15.80
N ILE A 169 1.55 -8.30 16.44
CA ILE A 169 1.68 -9.70 16.03
C ILE A 169 0.72 -10.61 16.78
N PRO A 170 0.36 -11.79 16.23
CA PRO A 170 -0.52 -12.73 16.91
C PRO A 170 -0.03 -13.11 18.32
N ASN A 171 -0.94 -13.08 19.29
CA ASN A 171 -0.71 -13.38 20.71
C ASN A 171 0.26 -12.44 21.44
N GLN A 172 0.55 -11.26 20.88
CA GLN A 172 1.33 -10.24 21.59
C GLN A 172 0.63 -9.82 22.89
N ILE A 173 1.35 -9.81 24.00
CA ILE A 173 0.86 -9.30 25.28
C ILE A 173 0.99 -7.77 25.30
N ILE A 174 -0.11 -7.08 25.58
CA ILE A 174 -0.20 -5.62 25.58
C ILE A 174 -0.86 -5.17 26.87
N GLY A 175 -0.24 -4.19 27.52
CA GLY A 175 -0.71 -3.62 28.78
C GLY A 175 -1.92 -2.69 28.65
N SER A 176 -2.07 -1.83 29.65
CA SER A 176 -3.12 -0.80 29.69
C SER A 176 -2.99 0.28 28.61
N THR A 177 -1.80 0.45 28.03
CA THR A 177 -1.56 1.39 26.93
C THR A 177 -1.90 0.72 25.59
N ALA A 178 -2.73 1.37 24.79
CA ALA A 178 -3.16 0.85 23.50
C ALA A 178 -1.97 0.65 22.54
N PRO A 179 -1.96 -0.44 21.75
CA PRO A 179 -0.85 -0.73 20.86
C PRO A 179 -0.82 0.25 19.68
N SER A 180 0.36 0.44 19.11
CA SER A 180 0.50 0.97 17.76
C SER A 180 0.17 -0.10 16.71
N TYR A 181 -0.26 0.34 15.54
CA TYR A 181 -0.40 -0.51 14.36
C TYR A 181 0.58 -0.08 13.27
N ASP A 182 1.01 -1.06 12.49
CA ASP A 182 1.78 -0.90 11.25
C ASP A 182 1.19 -1.86 10.21
N LEU A 183 0.72 -1.29 9.10
CA LEU A 183 0.04 -1.98 8.03
C LEU A 183 0.80 -1.84 6.72
N SER A 184 0.66 -2.84 5.87
CA SER A 184 1.02 -2.75 4.46
C SER A 184 -0.18 -3.13 3.62
N ILE A 185 -0.57 -2.24 2.71
CA ILE A 185 -1.67 -2.51 1.78
C ILE A 185 -1.10 -2.70 0.39
N THR A 186 -1.47 -3.82 -0.24
CA THR A 186 -1.22 -4.10 -1.65
C THR A 186 -2.53 -3.95 -2.39
N GLY A 187 -2.62 -2.99 -3.30
CA GLY A 187 -3.92 -2.66 -3.87
C GLY A 187 -4.15 -1.17 -3.98
N PHE A 188 -5.03 -0.77 -4.89
CA PHE A 188 -5.63 0.54 -4.80
C PHE A 188 -6.62 0.58 -3.62
N TYR A 189 -6.43 1.53 -2.70
CA TYR A 189 -7.34 1.84 -1.60
C TYR A 189 -7.54 3.35 -1.43
N ASP A 190 -8.66 3.74 -0.84
CA ASP A 190 -9.03 5.12 -0.51
C ASP A 190 -9.19 5.33 1.00
N SER A 191 -9.60 4.31 1.75
CA SER A 191 -9.84 4.42 3.18
C SER A 191 -9.36 3.20 3.96
N ILE A 192 -9.03 3.43 5.23
CA ILE A 192 -8.61 2.39 6.19
C ILE A 192 -9.34 2.65 7.50
N TRP A 193 -9.85 1.59 8.13
CA TRP A 193 -10.43 1.66 9.46
C TRP A 193 -10.19 0.36 10.22
N TYR A 194 -10.44 0.39 11.53
CA TYR A 194 -10.39 -0.80 12.36
C TYR A 194 -11.52 -0.81 13.39
N THR A 195 -11.75 -1.98 13.97
CA THR A 195 -12.71 -2.22 15.04
C THR A 195 -12.10 -3.15 16.09
N LEU A 196 -12.56 -3.02 17.32
CA LEU A 196 -12.21 -3.88 18.45
C LEU A 196 -13.43 -4.67 18.96
N ASP A 197 -14.58 -4.53 18.31
CA ASP A 197 -15.89 -5.01 18.75
C ASP A 197 -16.69 -5.67 17.62
N GLY A 198 -15.99 -6.25 16.63
CA GLY A 198 -16.61 -6.97 15.51
C GLY A 198 -17.39 -6.07 14.55
N GLY A 199 -17.02 -4.79 14.45
CA GLY A 199 -17.58 -3.83 13.50
C GLY A 199 -18.75 -2.99 14.02
N ILE A 200 -19.08 -3.08 15.32
CA ILE A 200 -20.10 -2.23 15.94
C ILE A 200 -19.63 -0.78 15.97
N THR A 201 -18.35 -0.57 16.33
CA THR A 201 -17.68 0.73 16.33
C THR A 201 -16.47 0.69 15.42
N ASN A 202 -16.45 1.58 14.42
CA ASN A 202 -15.36 1.72 13.47
C ASN A 202 -14.54 2.98 13.76
N TYR A 203 -13.22 2.83 13.74
CA TYR A 203 -12.25 3.90 13.94
C TYR A 203 -11.46 4.11 12.65
N THR A 204 -11.55 5.31 12.07
CA THR A 204 -10.77 5.68 10.89
C THR A 204 -9.27 5.70 11.22
N ALA A 205 -8.47 5.01 10.41
CA ALA A 205 -7.01 5.10 10.44
C ALA A 205 -6.56 6.22 9.49
N SER A 206 -5.78 7.17 10.00
CA SER A 206 -5.28 8.31 9.24
C SER A 206 -4.08 7.96 8.33
N GLY A 207 -3.56 6.75 8.42
CA GLY A 207 -2.45 6.25 7.62
C GLY A 207 -2.18 4.77 7.88
N LEU A 208 -1.10 4.27 7.28
CA LEU A 208 -0.67 2.88 7.45
C LEU A 208 -0.04 2.60 8.81
N THR A 209 0.33 3.64 9.56
CA THR A 209 0.85 3.54 10.92
C THR A 209 0.06 4.47 11.84
N GLY A 210 -0.18 4.04 13.07
CA GLY A 210 -0.88 4.85 14.06
C GLY A 210 -1.02 4.15 15.40
N ILE A 211 -1.92 4.65 16.24
CA ILE A 211 -2.19 4.09 17.57
C ILE A 211 -3.68 3.73 17.64
N ILE A 212 -3.97 2.55 18.19
CA ILE A 212 -5.34 2.13 18.49
C ILE A 212 -5.96 3.10 19.50
N ASN A 213 -7.25 3.40 19.35
CA ASN A 213 -7.92 4.39 20.17
C ASN A 213 -7.84 4.01 21.66
N GLN A 214 -7.19 4.85 22.46
CA GLN A 214 -6.92 4.55 23.87
C GLN A 214 -8.20 4.41 24.70
N ALA A 215 -9.24 5.19 24.43
CA ALA A 215 -10.50 5.09 25.18
C ALA A 215 -11.22 3.77 24.88
N ALA A 216 -11.25 3.37 23.60
CA ALA A 216 -11.77 2.09 23.16
C ALA A 216 -10.99 0.92 23.79
N TRP A 217 -9.66 0.97 23.73
CA TRP A 217 -8.78 -0.03 24.33
C TRP A 217 -9.01 -0.15 25.85
N SER A 218 -9.10 0.99 26.56
CA SER A 218 -9.29 1.02 28.01
C SER A 218 -10.65 0.46 28.44
N ALA A 219 -11.66 0.53 27.57
CA ALA A 219 -12.99 -0.01 27.85
C ALA A 219 -13.07 -1.55 27.74
N LEU A 220 -12.11 -2.19 27.05
CA LEU A 220 -12.05 -3.64 26.93
C LEU A 220 -11.59 -4.29 28.24
N SER A 221 -12.14 -5.47 28.55
CA SER A 221 -11.61 -6.31 29.64
C SER A 221 -10.30 -6.99 29.23
N ASP A 222 -9.49 -7.37 30.22
CA ASP A 222 -8.30 -8.19 29.95
C ASP A 222 -8.70 -9.55 29.35
N GLY A 223 -7.83 -10.10 28.50
CA GLY A 223 -8.09 -11.31 27.73
C GLY A 223 -7.71 -11.18 26.25
N ILE A 224 -8.24 -12.09 25.43
CA ILE A 224 -7.97 -12.09 23.99
C ILE A 224 -8.81 -10.99 23.33
N ILE A 225 -8.12 -10.07 22.65
CA ILE A 225 -8.73 -9.00 21.87
C ILE A 225 -8.49 -9.28 20.39
N THR A 226 -9.56 -9.24 19.61
CA THR A 226 -9.46 -9.26 18.14
C THR A 226 -9.45 -7.82 17.63
N ILE A 227 -8.48 -7.50 16.78
CA ILE A 227 -8.39 -6.23 16.09
C ILE A 227 -8.61 -6.54 14.61
N ASP A 228 -9.75 -6.10 14.08
CA ASP A 228 -10.08 -6.25 12.66
C ASP A 228 -9.75 -4.94 11.94
N PHE A 229 -8.90 -5.01 10.92
CA PHE A 229 -8.57 -3.93 10.02
C PHE A 229 -9.30 -4.13 8.69
N TYR A 230 -9.75 -3.01 8.13
CA TYR A 230 -10.46 -2.96 6.87
C TYR A 230 -9.89 -1.86 6.00
N THR A 231 -10.02 -2.05 4.70
CA THR A 231 -9.69 -1.05 3.70
C THR A 231 -10.65 -1.17 2.54
N SER A 232 -10.95 -0.05 1.89
CA SER A 232 -11.83 -0.04 0.73
C SER A 232 -11.31 0.86 -0.36
N ASN A 233 -11.79 0.65 -1.57
CA ASN A 233 -11.57 1.53 -2.70
C ASN A 233 -12.88 2.10 -3.25
N SER A 234 -12.78 3.16 -4.04
CA SER A 234 -13.91 3.88 -4.66
C SER A 234 -14.65 3.06 -5.73
N SER A 235 -14.15 1.86 -6.06
CA SER A 235 -14.90 0.87 -6.83
C SER A 235 -15.78 -0.02 -5.95
N GLY A 236 -15.82 0.21 -4.64
CA GLY A 236 -16.66 -0.49 -3.67
C GLY A 236 -16.07 -1.81 -3.18
N MET A 237 -14.82 -2.15 -3.53
CA MET A 237 -14.19 -3.38 -3.07
C MET A 237 -13.58 -3.16 -1.69
N GLU A 238 -13.79 -4.13 -0.81
CA GLU A 238 -13.26 -4.12 0.56
C GLU A 238 -12.28 -5.26 0.78
N GLY A 239 -11.18 -4.95 1.45
CA GLY A 239 -10.22 -5.90 2.00
C GLY A 239 -10.24 -5.87 3.51
N SER A 240 -9.93 -7.00 4.14
CA SER A 240 -9.87 -7.10 5.60
C SER A 240 -8.72 -8.01 6.05
N ALA A 241 -8.16 -7.71 7.21
CA ALA A 241 -7.24 -8.58 7.93
C ALA A 241 -7.48 -8.46 9.42
N GLN A 242 -7.22 -9.52 10.18
CA GLN A 242 -7.40 -9.52 11.63
C GLN A 242 -6.15 -9.99 12.35
N VAL A 243 -5.96 -9.50 13.58
CA VAL A 243 -4.95 -10.00 14.50
C VAL A 243 -5.55 -10.17 15.89
N MET A 244 -5.23 -11.29 16.55
CA MET A 244 -5.59 -11.53 17.94
C MET A 244 -4.39 -11.20 18.83
N VAL A 245 -4.60 -10.39 19.85
CA VAL A 245 -3.61 -10.01 20.86
C VAL A 245 -4.14 -10.33 22.26
N ILE A 246 -3.26 -10.34 23.26
CA ILE A 246 -3.62 -10.57 24.66
C ILE A 246 -3.50 -9.24 25.39
N LYS A 247 -4.62 -8.72 25.88
CA LYS A 247 -4.62 -7.59 26.80
C LYS A 247 -4.42 -8.10 28.23
N ASP A 248 -3.39 -7.61 28.90
CA ASP A 248 -3.13 -7.87 30.31
C ASP A 248 -2.75 -6.55 30.99
N SER A 249 -3.70 -5.94 31.70
CA SER A 249 -3.49 -4.64 32.34
C SER A 249 -2.59 -4.71 33.58
N SER A 250 -2.23 -5.92 34.04
CA SER A 250 -1.27 -6.11 35.13
C SER A 250 0.19 -6.01 34.67
N GLU A 251 0.44 -6.11 33.37
CA GLU A 251 1.76 -5.91 32.78
C GLU A 251 2.10 -4.41 32.71
N GLU A 252 3.20 -4.03 33.36
CA GLU A 252 3.72 -2.66 33.27
C GLU A 252 4.34 -2.40 31.89
N PRO A 253 4.21 -1.16 31.35
CA PRO A 253 4.89 -0.80 30.11
C PRO A 253 6.40 -1.04 30.23
N PRO A 254 7.09 -1.50 29.17
CA PRO A 254 8.52 -1.75 29.22
C PRO A 254 9.25 -0.52 29.75
N SER A 255 10.01 -0.69 30.83
CA SER A 255 10.73 0.39 31.49
C SER A 255 11.65 1.10 30.50
N THR A 256 11.34 2.34 30.14
CA THR A 256 12.08 3.14 29.14
C THR A 256 13.39 3.75 29.67
N LEU A 257 14.09 3.08 30.57
CA LEU A 257 15.41 3.52 31.02
C LEU A 257 16.39 2.36 30.96
N PRO A 258 17.47 2.43 30.15
CA PRO A 258 18.66 1.65 30.46
C PRO A 258 19.15 2.16 31.81
N GLY A 259 18.87 1.40 32.88
CA GLY A 259 19.50 1.63 34.17
C GLY A 259 21.00 1.64 33.94
N ILE A 260 21.64 2.79 34.14
CA ILE A 260 23.10 2.86 34.17
C ILE A 260 23.53 1.98 35.34
N PRO A 261 24.27 0.88 35.12
CA PRO A 261 24.69 0.03 36.22
C PRO A 261 25.58 0.84 37.16
N GLY A 262 25.15 1.02 38.41
CA GLY A 262 26.01 1.58 39.46
C GLY A 262 25.62 2.94 40.04
N TYR A 263 24.47 3.54 39.68
CA TYR A 263 24.01 4.77 40.34
C TYR A 263 22.58 4.65 40.85
N ASP A 264 22.43 4.68 42.17
CA ASP A 264 21.14 4.83 42.84
C ASP A 264 20.66 6.29 42.68
N LEU A 265 19.53 6.49 42.01
CA LEU A 265 19.04 7.82 41.61
C LEU A 265 18.82 8.74 42.82
N TYR A 266 18.58 8.17 44.01
CA TYR A 266 18.48 8.90 45.27
C TYR A 266 19.79 9.59 45.71
N LEU A 267 20.96 9.07 45.34
CA LEU A 267 22.25 9.72 45.61
C LEU A 267 22.49 10.94 44.72
N LEU A 268 21.92 10.96 43.50
CA LEU A 268 22.09 12.05 42.54
C LEU A 268 21.25 13.29 42.91
N ILE A 269 20.06 13.07 43.47
CA ILE A 269 19.20 14.14 44.00
C ILE A 269 19.81 14.75 45.28
N GLY A 270 20.48 13.92 46.11
CA GLY A 270 21.23 14.38 47.29
C GLY A 270 22.43 15.26 46.95
N ALA A 271 23.18 14.94 45.89
CA ALA A 271 24.34 15.75 45.49
C ALA A 271 23.93 17.12 44.92
N LEU A 272 22.85 17.19 44.12
CA LEU A 272 22.36 18.45 43.53
C LEU A 272 21.83 19.42 44.59
N SER A 273 21.18 18.92 45.64
CA SER A 273 20.67 19.74 46.75
C SER A 273 21.79 20.34 47.61
N ILE A 274 22.89 19.62 47.82
CA ILE A 274 24.09 20.13 48.52
C ILE A 274 24.80 21.23 47.71
N VAL A 275 24.91 21.06 46.39
CA VAL A 275 25.53 22.07 45.50
C VAL A 275 24.70 23.36 45.48
N LEU A 276 23.37 23.27 45.40
CA LEU A 276 22.50 24.45 45.49
C LEU A 276 22.64 25.18 46.84
N ALA A 277 22.68 24.44 47.96
CA ALA A 277 22.86 25.02 49.29
C ALA A 277 24.20 25.76 49.42
N LEU A 278 25.28 25.22 48.85
CA LEU A 278 26.60 25.87 48.84
C LEU A 278 26.64 27.14 47.97
N ILE A 279 25.96 27.14 46.82
CA ILE A 279 25.86 28.31 45.94
C ILE A 279 25.06 29.44 46.61
N ILE A 280 23.96 29.11 47.30
CA ILE A 280 23.16 30.08 48.05
C ILE A 280 23.97 30.68 49.21
N ARG A 281 24.70 29.85 49.96
CA ARG A 281 25.53 30.31 51.09
C ARG A 281 26.73 31.16 50.68
N LYS A 282 27.24 31.00 49.44
CA LYS A 282 28.30 31.85 48.88
C LYS A 282 27.77 33.21 48.42
N ARG A 283 26.52 33.29 47.97
CA ARG A 283 25.87 34.56 47.57
C ARG A 283 25.42 35.43 48.75
N SER A 284 25.15 34.86 49.92
CA SER A 284 24.75 35.64 51.11
C SER A 284 25.91 36.27 51.89
N LYS A 285 27.16 36.06 51.46
CA LYS A 285 28.39 36.58 52.10
C LYS A 285 29.17 37.56 51.23
N SER A 286 28.57 38.03 50.13
CA SER A 286 29.09 39.10 49.27
C SER A 286 28.31 40.39 49.46
#